data_AF-A0A5K0Z5D1-F1
#
_entry.id   AF-A0A5K0Z5D1-F1
#
_cell.length_a   1.000
_cell.length_b   1.000
_cell.length_c   1.000
_cell.angle_alpha   90.00
_cell.angle_beta   90.00
_cell.angle_gamma   90.00
#
_symmetry.space_group_name_H-M   'P 1'
#
loop_
_entity.id
_entity.type
_entity.pdbx_description
1 polymer ?
#
loop_
_entity_poly.entity_id
_entity_poly.type
_entity_poly.pdbx_seq_one_letter_code
_entity_poly.pdbx_strand_id
1 'polypeptide(L)' 'DVPRVNGQLAVARAFGDQNLKAHLSSEPDVKHISLDQGIEFVVLASDGLWK' A
#
# COMPACT_ATOMS: atom_id res chain seq x y z
N ASP A 1 12.77 -13.56 -1.65
CA ASP A 1 12.23 -13.08 -2.94
C ASP A 1 10.86 -12.48 -2.68
N VAL A 2 10.51 -11.33 -3.26
CA VAL A 2 9.23 -10.66 -2.98
C VAL A 2 8.17 -11.21 -3.94
N PRO A 3 7.03 -11.75 -3.46
CA PRO A 3 5.96 -12.22 -4.33
C PRO A 3 5.48 -11.11 -5.28
N ARG A 4 5.29 -11.45 -6.56
CA ARG A 4 4.89 -10.49 -7.60
C ARG A 4 3.59 -10.88 -8.28
N VAL A 5 2.68 -9.93 -8.46
CA VAL A 5 1.51 -10.06 -9.34
C VAL A 5 1.99 -10.27 -10.76
N ASN A 6 1.57 -11.37 -11.38
CA ASN A 6 1.98 -11.82 -12.71
C ASN A 6 3.51 -11.85 -12.91
N GLY A 7 4.29 -12.07 -11.84
CA GLY A 7 5.76 -12.05 -11.89
C GLY A 7 6.38 -10.66 -12.10
N GLN A 8 5.58 -9.59 -12.17
CA GLN A 8 6.04 -8.25 -12.54
C GLN A 8 5.98 -7.28 -11.35
N LEU A 9 4.83 -7.14 -10.72
CA LEU A 9 4.59 -6.09 -9.72
C LEU A 9 4.66 -6.64 -8.29
N ALA A 10 5.51 -6.08 -7.43
CA ALA A 10 5.65 -6.50 -6.02
C ALA A 10 4.51 -6.00 -5.10
N VAL A 11 3.47 -5.41 -5.67
CA VAL A 11 2.31 -4.87 -4.95
C VAL A 11 1.01 -5.36 -5.59
N ALA A 12 -0.04 -5.51 -4.78
CA ALA A 12 -1.36 -5.95 -5.23
C ALA A 12 -2.33 -4.78 -5.52
N ARG A 13 -1.92 -3.54 -5.21
CA ARG A 13 -2.70 -2.33 -5.44
C ARG A 13 -1.80 -1.21 -5.93
N ALA A 14 -2.25 -0.48 -6.95
CA ALA A 14 -1.60 0.75 -7.39
C ALA A 14 -2.58 1.61 -8.21
N PHE A 15 -2.26 2.90 -8.33
CA PHE A 15 -2.81 3.75 -9.37
C PHE A 15 -2.09 3.48 -10.70
N GLY A 16 -2.73 3.76 -11.84
CA GLY A 16 -2.12 3.48 -13.15
C GLY A 16 -2.05 2.00 -13.50
N ASP A 17 -0.98 1.56 -14.17
CA ASP A 17 -0.76 0.18 -14.64
C ASP A 17 -1.95 -0.41 -15.41
N GLN A 18 -2.40 0.34 -16.44
CA GLN A 18 -3.59 0.03 -17.23
C GLN A 18 -3.60 -1.42 -17.74
N ASN A 19 -2.45 -1.92 -18.19
CA ASN A 19 -2.28 -3.28 -18.72
C ASN A 19 -2.44 -4.39 -17.67
N LEU A 20 -2.42 -4.06 -16.38
CA LEU A 20 -2.54 -5.01 -15.26
C LEU A 20 -3.81 -4.81 -14.42
N LYS A 21 -4.71 -3.90 -14.82
CA LYS A 21 -5.92 -3.55 -14.05
C LYS A 21 -6.84 -4.73 -13.72
N ALA A 22 -6.87 -5.76 -14.55
CA ALA A 22 -7.65 -6.97 -14.25
C ALA A 22 -7.17 -7.71 -12.98
N HIS A 23 -5.92 -7.50 -12.57
CA HIS A 23 -5.31 -8.12 -11.40
C HIS A 23 -4.86 -7.11 -10.35
N LEU A 24 -5.11 -5.82 -10.56
CA LEU A 24 -4.61 -4.72 -9.75
C LEU A 24 -5.74 -3.76 -9.39
N SER A 25 -6.01 -3.64 -8.09
CA SER A 25 -7.02 -2.72 -7.58
C SER A 25 -6.43 -1.34 -7.32
N SER A 26 -7.22 -0.29 -7.53
CA SER A 26 -6.92 1.07 -7.06
C SER A 26 -7.72 1.45 -5.81
N GLU A 27 -8.51 0.53 -5.26
CA GLU A 27 -9.30 0.77 -4.06
C GLU A 27 -8.39 0.79 -2.81
N PRO A 28 -8.36 1.89 -2.04
CA PRO A 28 -7.56 1.99 -0.83
C PRO A 28 -8.15 1.14 0.30
N ASP A 29 -7.31 0.78 1.28
CA ASP A 29 -7.80 0.34 2.59
C ASP A 29 -8.00 1.58 3.46
N VAL A 30 -9.20 1.73 4.04
CA VAL A 30 -9.59 2.93 4.81
C VAL A 30 -9.87 2.53 6.25
N LYS A 31 -9.20 3.20 7.19
CA LYS A 31 -9.38 2.99 8.63
C LYS A 31 -9.60 4.32 9.33
N HIS A 32 -10.55 4.31 10.27
CA HIS A 32 -10.76 5.42 11.20
C HIS A 32 -10.12 5.07 12.53
N ILE A 33 -9.27 5.96 13.04
CA ILE A 33 -8.56 5.78 14.31
C ILE A 33 -8.89 6.98 15.19
N SER A 34 -9.37 6.71 16.42
CA SER A 34 -9.58 7.74 17.43
C SER A 34 -8.23 8.19 17.98
N LEU A 35 -8.01 9.51 18.01
CA LEU A 35 -6.82 10.09 18.61
C LEU A 35 -7.05 10.27 20.12
N ASP A 36 -6.11 9.80 20.94
CA ASP A 36 -6.07 10.04 22.38
C ASP A 36 -4.75 10.73 22.79
N GLN A 37 -4.64 11.05 24.08
CA GLN A 37 -3.49 11.78 24.62
C GLN A 37 -2.17 10.99 24.59
N GLY A 38 -2.20 9.69 24.31
CA GLY A 38 -1.01 8.84 24.18
C GLY A 38 -0.42 8.81 22.77
N ILE A 39 -1.07 9.42 21.78
CA ILE A 39 -0.57 9.47 20.40
C ILE A 39 0.23 10.77 20.19
N GLU A 40 1.54 10.64 19.95
CA GLU A 40 2.43 11.79 19.74
C GLU A 40 2.57 12.19 18.26
N PHE A 41 2.69 11.21 17.36
CA PHE A 41 2.83 11.46 15.92
C PHE A 41 2.47 10.22 15.07
N VAL A 42 2.28 10.44 13.77
CA VAL A 42 2.08 9.40 12.75
C VAL A 42 3.21 9.50 11.73
N VAL A 43 3.83 8.37 11.39
CA VAL A 43 4.86 8.30 10.35
C VAL A 43 4.27 7.63 9.11
N LEU A 44 4.34 8.33 7.99
CA LEU A 44 4.05 7.79 6.65
C LEU A 44 5.37 7.70 5.90
N ALA A 45 5.67 6.52 5.35
CA ALA A 45 6.89 6.32 4.57
C ALA A 45 6.70 5.16 3.58
N SER A 46 7.53 5.16 2.54
CA SER A 46 7.61 4.07 1.57
C SER A 46 8.33 2.85 2.15
N ASP A 47 8.30 1.75 1.41
CA ASP A 47 9.00 0.50 1.74
C ASP A 47 10.52 0.67 1.94
N GLY A 48 11.13 1.72 1.38
CA GLY A 48 12.55 2.04 1.58
C GLY A 48 12.95 2.31 3.04
N LEU A 49 12.02 2.73 3.91
CA LEU A 49 12.27 2.91 5.34
C LEU A 49 12.00 1.64 6.16
N TRP A 50 11.08 0.80 5.69
CA TRP A 50 10.48 -0.30 6.48
C TRP A 50 10.91 -1.69 6.01
N LYS A 51 12.00 -1.78 5.24
CA LYS A 51 12.49 -3.00 4.60
C LYS A 51 13.29 -3.90 5.56
#